data_AF-A0A384JJH4-F1
#
_entry.id   AF-A0A384JJH4-F1
#
_cell.length_a   1.000
_cell.length_b   1.000
_cell.length_c   1.000
_cell.angle_alpha   90.00
_cell.angle_beta   90.00
_cell.angle_gamma   90.00
#
_symmetry.space_group_name_H-M   'P 1'
#
loop_
_entity.id
_entity.type
_entity.pdbx_description
1 polymer ?
#
loop_
_entity_poly.entity_id
_entity_poly.type
_entity_poly.pdbx_seq_one_letter_code
_entity_poly.pdbx_strand_id
1 'polypeptide(L)'
;MGTGKKEATRKVKQGKVGDGMANVKTKGENFYRTAKQAKTLNMFNEGKARHNAAGKVTQAATFQSRETKPARIEPNRKWFTNSRVIGQDALTSFREAMAERASDPYSVLLKTNKLPMSLIRDGQGKNGLKQHQAKMAVEASPFSDTFGPKAQRKRVKLGVSSLEDLADDSVKSHDTYLDRLEQAKLLSGTSNDPEAVGEAAAIDDGHITSAREAIFSKGQSKRIWNELYKVIDSSDVVIHVLDARDPLGTRCRTVEKYIKDEAPHKHLIFVLNKCDLVPTGVAAAWVRSLSKDYPTLAFHASITNSFGKGSLIQLLRQFSSLHADRKQISVGFIGYPNTGKSSIINTLRKKKVCTVAPIPGETKVWQYITLMKRIYLIDCPGVVPPSTTDTPQDILLRGVVRVENVEHPEQYIPAVLSKTKPQHIERTYALKGYKNHIEFLELLARKGGRLLHGGEPDVDGVAKMVLNDFLRGKIPWFTPPPKLEGPEETGVEGREGRLGEMPRKRKRDEAGELVADTSVGEIASVAEADKGDDSFEGFDSDEEEGGVAIDDIADAETIDKAFGIESDEESEAGDADEPAGEENDAEAVNEQLRKQLSKDSNPPRRKQPSRKKAQKT
;
A
#
# COMPACT_ATOMS: atom_id res chain seq x y z
N MET A 1 -46.68 32.96 -11.97
CA MET A 1 -45.77 32.53 -10.87
C MET A 1 -46.10 31.09 -10.46
N GLY A 2 -45.14 30.18 -10.56
CA GLY A 2 -45.41 28.72 -10.57
C GLY A 2 -45.99 28.16 -9.28
N THR A 3 -47.24 27.68 -9.33
CA THR A 3 -47.90 26.89 -8.28
C THR A 3 -47.29 25.49 -8.12
N GLY A 4 -46.61 24.99 -9.17
CA GLY A 4 -45.99 23.66 -9.21
C GLY A 4 -44.63 23.53 -8.50
N LYS A 5 -43.83 24.59 -8.41
CA LYS A 5 -42.48 24.58 -7.80
C LYS A 5 -42.49 25.07 -6.34
N LYS A 6 -43.51 24.66 -5.57
CA LYS A 6 -43.59 24.92 -4.12
C LYS A 6 -43.34 23.63 -3.35
N GLU A 7 -42.67 23.72 -2.21
CA GLU A 7 -42.39 22.58 -1.33
C GLU A 7 -43.65 21.87 -0.85
N ALA A 8 -44.71 22.64 -0.53
CA ALA A 8 -46.01 22.08 -0.19
C ALA A 8 -46.58 21.22 -1.33
N THR A 9 -46.61 21.76 -2.55
CA THR A 9 -47.08 21.05 -3.74
C THR A 9 -46.23 19.82 -4.06
N ARG A 10 -44.90 19.91 -3.88
CA ARG A 10 -43.98 18.78 -4.07
C ARG A 10 -44.28 17.64 -3.11
N LYS A 11 -44.46 17.93 -1.81
CA LYS A 11 -44.75 16.91 -0.80
C LYS A 11 -46.08 16.21 -1.06
N VAL A 12 -47.09 16.96 -1.51
CA VAL A 12 -48.38 16.42 -1.97
C VAL A 12 -48.18 15.48 -3.16
N LYS A 13 -47.45 15.90 -4.19
CA LYS A 13 -47.15 15.05 -5.36
C LYS A 13 -46.34 13.80 -5.02
N GLN A 14 -45.46 13.87 -4.02
CA GLN A 14 -44.63 12.73 -3.59
C GLN A 14 -45.32 11.82 -2.57
N GLY A 15 -46.60 12.08 -2.22
CA GLY A 15 -47.33 11.30 -1.23
C GLY A 15 -46.82 11.46 0.22
N LYS A 16 -45.90 12.40 0.49
CA LYS A 16 -45.24 12.58 1.80
C LYS A 16 -45.99 13.52 2.74
N VAL A 17 -47.31 13.54 2.66
CA VAL A 17 -48.18 14.46 3.43
C VAL A 17 -48.71 13.81 4.71
N GLY A 18 -48.61 12.48 4.83
CA GLY A 18 -49.34 11.68 5.81
C GLY A 18 -48.63 11.27 7.11
N ASP A 19 -47.36 11.61 7.34
CA ASP A 19 -46.58 11.05 8.48
C ASP A 19 -47.04 11.51 9.88
N GLY A 20 -48.11 12.29 10.03
CA GLY A 20 -48.59 12.81 11.34
C GLY A 20 -47.63 13.80 12.04
N MET A 21 -46.39 13.91 11.57
CA MET A 21 -45.29 14.74 12.09
C MET A 21 -45.12 16.01 11.25
N ALA A 22 -46.22 16.68 10.90
CA ALA A 22 -46.21 17.90 10.08
C ALA A 22 -45.33 19.04 10.65
N ASN A 23 -45.03 18.99 11.95
CA ASN A 23 -44.24 19.97 12.69
C ASN A 23 -42.72 19.69 12.66
N VAL A 24 -42.27 18.47 12.35
CA VAL A 24 -40.84 18.11 12.36
C VAL A 24 -40.26 18.33 10.97
N LYS A 25 -40.02 19.59 10.63
CA LYS A 25 -39.37 19.97 9.35
C LYS A 25 -37.88 20.16 9.56
N THR A 26 -37.07 19.42 8.81
CA THR A 26 -35.62 19.65 8.79
C THR A 26 -35.34 20.85 7.89
N LYS A 27 -34.76 21.92 8.45
CA LYS A 27 -34.40 23.11 7.67
C LYS A 27 -33.40 22.75 6.57
N GLY A 28 -33.66 23.19 5.34
CA GLY A 28 -32.83 22.89 4.17
C GLY A 28 -33.24 21.65 3.37
N GLU A 29 -34.34 20.98 3.74
CA GLU A 29 -34.99 20.00 2.87
C GLU A 29 -35.61 20.70 1.65
N ASN A 30 -35.27 20.24 0.45
CA ASN A 30 -35.79 20.78 -0.81
C ASN A 30 -35.82 19.69 -1.90
N PHE A 31 -36.15 20.05 -3.15
CA PHE A 31 -36.17 19.11 -4.28
C PHE A 31 -34.90 18.24 -4.40
N TYR A 32 -33.71 18.84 -4.22
CA TYR A 32 -32.42 18.17 -4.38
C TYR A 32 -31.94 17.43 -3.12
N ARG A 33 -32.36 17.88 -1.94
CA ARG A 33 -31.85 17.41 -0.65
C ARG A 33 -32.97 16.84 0.20
N THR A 34 -32.87 15.55 0.48
CA THR A 34 -33.67 14.88 1.51
C THR A 34 -33.30 15.39 2.90
N ALA A 35 -34.20 15.21 3.89
CA ALA A 35 -33.92 15.55 5.28
C ALA A 35 -32.63 14.92 5.82
N LYS A 36 -32.31 13.67 5.42
CA LYS A 36 -31.08 12.98 5.80
C LYS A 36 -29.83 13.65 5.21
N GLN A 37 -29.86 13.99 3.91
CA GLN A 37 -28.76 14.70 3.25
C GLN A 37 -28.56 16.10 3.84
N ALA A 38 -29.63 16.82 4.15
CA ALA A 38 -29.57 18.13 4.80
C ALA A 38 -28.87 18.03 6.16
N LYS A 39 -29.22 17.04 7.00
CA LYS A 39 -28.54 16.80 8.29
C LYS A 39 -27.05 16.47 8.12
N THR A 40 -26.70 15.62 7.16
CA THR A 40 -25.29 15.28 6.88
C THR A 40 -24.49 16.49 6.42
N LEU A 41 -25.05 17.34 5.56
CA LEU A 41 -24.36 18.56 5.10
C LEU A 41 -24.23 19.59 6.22
N ASN A 42 -25.25 19.72 7.07
CA ASN A 42 -25.19 20.61 8.20
C ASN A 42 -24.08 20.24 9.19
N MET A 43 -23.69 18.96 9.28
CA MET A 43 -22.56 18.51 10.11
C MET A 43 -21.25 19.25 9.80
N PHE A 44 -21.00 19.69 8.57
CA PHE A 44 -19.78 20.45 8.22
C PHE A 44 -19.80 21.90 8.75
N ASN A 45 -20.99 22.42 9.02
CA ASN A 45 -21.19 23.79 9.52
C ASN A 45 -21.50 23.82 11.02
N GLU A 46 -22.08 22.74 11.54
CA GLU A 46 -22.44 22.53 12.94
C GLU A 46 -21.23 21.99 13.72
N GLY A 47 -21.14 22.29 15.01
CA GLY A 47 -19.98 21.91 15.85
C GLY A 47 -19.36 23.07 16.63
N LYS A 48 -19.88 24.29 16.47
CA LYS A 48 -19.52 25.45 17.30
C LYS A 48 -20.46 25.54 18.51
N ALA A 49 -19.92 25.93 19.66
CA ALA A 49 -20.73 26.25 20.83
C ALA A 49 -21.56 27.52 20.56
N ARG A 50 -22.81 27.54 21.02
CA ARG A 50 -23.67 28.72 20.97
C ARG A 50 -23.53 29.52 22.25
N HIS A 51 -23.47 30.84 22.12
CA HIS A 51 -23.32 31.76 23.24
C HIS A 51 -24.49 32.76 23.24
N ASN A 52 -24.86 33.26 24.42
CA ASN A 52 -25.72 34.43 24.52
C ASN A 52 -24.91 35.72 24.29
N ALA A 53 -25.60 36.87 24.26
CA ALA A 53 -24.95 38.17 24.08
C ALA A 53 -23.92 38.50 25.19
N ALA A 54 -24.07 37.92 26.38
CA ALA A 54 -23.12 38.06 27.49
C ALA A 54 -21.91 37.10 27.40
N GLY A 55 -21.77 36.34 26.31
CA GLY A 55 -20.67 35.40 26.11
C GLY A 55 -20.78 34.08 26.90
N LYS A 56 -21.91 33.81 27.58
CA LYS A 56 -22.14 32.54 28.26
C LYS A 56 -22.61 31.48 27.27
N VAL A 57 -22.00 30.29 27.33
CA VAL A 57 -22.38 29.14 26.50
C VAL A 57 -23.81 28.72 26.83
N THR A 58 -24.73 28.81 25.86
CA THR A 58 -26.11 28.34 25.96
C THR A 58 -26.27 26.92 25.46
N GLN A 59 -25.48 26.53 24.48
CA GLN A 59 -25.42 25.17 23.96
C GLN A 59 -23.96 24.79 23.72
N ALA A 60 -23.50 23.73 24.39
CA ALA A 60 -22.17 23.20 24.16
C ALA A 60 -22.03 22.69 22.72
N ALA A 61 -20.79 22.69 22.21
CA ALA A 61 -20.50 22.08 20.92
C ALA A 61 -20.82 20.58 20.94
N THR A 62 -21.09 20.02 19.76
CA THR A 62 -21.37 18.60 19.59
C THR A 62 -20.22 17.77 20.16
N PHE A 63 -20.55 16.76 20.98
CA PHE A 63 -19.59 15.91 21.71
C PHE A 63 -18.69 16.64 22.74
N GLN A 64 -19.05 17.87 23.16
CA GLN A 64 -18.34 18.64 24.19
C GLN A 64 -19.23 18.98 25.40
N SER A 65 -20.19 18.11 25.73
CA SER A 65 -21.01 18.28 26.94
C SER A 65 -20.13 18.19 28.20
N ARG A 66 -20.30 19.15 29.12
CA ARG A 66 -19.60 19.17 30.41
C ARG A 66 -20.30 18.39 31.52
N GLU A 67 -21.47 17.83 31.23
CA GLU A 67 -22.26 17.06 32.19
C GLU A 67 -21.63 15.68 32.43
N THR A 68 -21.38 15.35 33.70
CA THR A 68 -20.88 14.04 34.11
C THR A 68 -22.04 13.06 34.27
N LYS A 69 -22.09 12.02 33.45
CA LYS A 69 -23.10 10.95 33.57
C LYS A 69 -22.70 9.94 34.65
N PRO A 70 -23.67 9.39 35.41
CA PRO A 70 -23.37 8.32 36.36
C PRO A 70 -22.93 7.05 35.62
N ALA A 71 -21.68 6.64 35.79
CA ALA A 71 -21.11 5.43 35.18
C ALA A 71 -21.24 4.22 36.12
N ARG A 72 -22.49 3.76 36.34
CA ARG A 72 -22.76 2.53 37.12
C ARG A 72 -22.93 1.34 36.18
N ILE A 73 -22.29 0.22 36.49
CA ILE A 73 -22.50 -1.06 35.81
C ILE A 73 -23.44 -1.89 36.67
N GLU A 74 -24.58 -2.28 36.13
CA GLU A 74 -25.55 -3.10 36.84
C GLU A 74 -25.00 -4.54 37.01
N PRO A 75 -25.10 -5.14 38.22
CA PRO A 75 -24.75 -6.53 38.41
C PRO A 75 -25.70 -7.42 37.59
N ASN A 76 -25.14 -8.20 36.66
CA ASN A 76 -25.89 -9.11 35.81
C ASN A 76 -25.22 -10.48 35.76
N ARG A 77 -25.97 -11.57 35.94
CA ARG A 77 -25.45 -12.94 35.85
C ARG A 77 -24.85 -13.24 34.47
N LYS A 78 -25.33 -12.56 33.42
CA LYS A 78 -24.85 -12.69 32.04
C LYS A 78 -23.37 -12.30 31.88
N TRP A 79 -22.80 -11.50 32.78
CA TRP A 79 -21.37 -11.16 32.73
C TRP A 79 -20.47 -12.37 32.97
N PHE A 80 -20.95 -13.37 33.71
CA PHE A 80 -20.18 -14.53 34.13
C PHE A 80 -20.47 -15.78 33.30
N THR A 81 -21.36 -15.69 32.31
CA THR A 81 -21.62 -16.77 31.36
C THR A 81 -20.69 -16.66 30.16
N ASN A 82 -20.25 -17.81 29.63
CA ASN A 82 -19.41 -17.85 28.43
C ASN A 82 -20.12 -17.16 27.25
N SER A 83 -19.50 -16.12 26.70
CA SER A 83 -20.08 -15.31 25.61
C SER A 83 -19.85 -15.91 24.23
N ARG A 84 -18.81 -16.73 24.05
CA ARG A 84 -18.49 -17.45 22.82
C ARG A 84 -17.93 -18.84 23.16
N VAL A 85 -18.52 -19.88 22.60
CA VAL A 85 -18.07 -21.27 22.73
C VAL A 85 -17.96 -21.87 21.33
N ILE A 86 -16.93 -22.69 21.09
CA ILE A 86 -16.73 -23.43 19.84
C ILE A 86 -16.45 -24.90 20.17
N GLY A 87 -17.11 -25.81 19.44
CA GLY A 87 -16.85 -27.25 19.56
C GLY A 87 -15.52 -27.63 18.91
N GLN A 88 -14.91 -28.73 19.38
CA GLN A 88 -13.60 -29.17 18.91
C GLN A 88 -13.64 -29.63 17.44
N ASP A 89 -14.69 -30.31 17.00
CA ASP A 89 -14.81 -30.79 15.62
C ASP A 89 -14.97 -29.63 14.63
N ALA A 90 -15.77 -28.64 15.01
CA ALA A 90 -15.93 -27.39 14.25
C ALA A 90 -14.63 -26.59 14.18
N LEU A 91 -13.78 -26.66 15.21
CA LEU A 91 -12.47 -26.02 15.22
C LEU A 91 -11.50 -26.71 14.25
N THR A 92 -11.50 -28.04 14.22
CA THR A 92 -10.63 -28.83 13.33
C THR A 92 -11.01 -28.63 11.88
N SER A 93 -12.30 -28.73 11.54
CA SER A 93 -12.78 -28.47 10.16
C SER A 93 -12.52 -27.02 9.73
N PHE A 94 -12.65 -26.06 10.64
CA PHE A 94 -12.32 -24.66 10.37
C PHE A 94 -10.82 -24.46 10.09
N ARG A 95 -9.93 -25.15 10.81
CA ARG A 95 -8.48 -25.09 10.57
C ARG A 95 -8.10 -25.67 9.22
N GLU A 96 -8.69 -26.80 8.83
CA GLU A 96 -8.44 -27.43 7.53
C GLU A 96 -8.92 -26.55 6.37
N ALA A 97 -10.16 -26.05 6.43
CA ALA A 97 -10.71 -25.17 5.40
C ALA A 97 -9.92 -23.85 5.26
N MET A 98 -9.39 -23.33 6.37
CA MET A 98 -8.56 -22.14 6.36
C MET A 98 -7.14 -22.40 5.84
N ALA A 99 -6.56 -23.57 6.10
CA ALA A 99 -5.25 -23.95 5.59
C ALA A 99 -5.27 -24.14 4.06
N GLU A 100 -6.32 -24.78 3.54
CA GLU A 100 -6.52 -24.94 2.09
C GLU A 100 -6.62 -23.58 1.39
N ARG A 101 -7.46 -22.68 1.91
CA ARG A 101 -7.67 -21.36 1.31
C ARG A 101 -6.52 -20.39 1.54
N ALA A 102 -5.73 -20.55 2.59
CA ALA A 102 -4.54 -19.72 2.83
C ALA A 102 -3.45 -19.91 1.76
N SER A 103 -3.49 -21.03 1.03
CA SER A 103 -2.54 -21.33 -0.05
C SER A 103 -2.91 -20.65 -1.38
N ASP A 104 -4.20 -20.33 -1.59
CA ASP A 104 -4.69 -19.71 -2.82
C ASP A 104 -4.64 -18.17 -2.73
N PRO A 105 -3.80 -17.49 -3.53
CA PRO A 105 -3.68 -16.03 -3.53
C PRO A 105 -4.91 -15.30 -4.11
N TYR A 106 -5.84 -16.02 -4.78
CA TYR A 106 -7.05 -15.43 -5.34
C TYR A 106 -8.24 -15.48 -4.39
N SER A 107 -8.20 -16.36 -3.39
CA SER A 107 -9.25 -16.45 -2.38
C SER A 107 -9.02 -15.40 -1.28
N VAL A 108 -10.09 -14.68 -0.91
CA VAL A 108 -9.98 -13.66 0.15
C VAL A 108 -11.06 -13.80 1.21
N LEU A 109 -10.65 -13.65 2.47
CA LEU A 109 -11.54 -13.68 3.62
C LEU A 109 -12.09 -12.29 3.94
N LEU A 110 -13.41 -12.12 3.84
CA LEU A 110 -14.05 -10.81 4.01
C LEU A 110 -14.36 -10.44 5.46
N LYS A 111 -14.81 -11.40 6.27
CA LYS A 111 -15.33 -11.14 7.63
C LYS A 111 -14.41 -11.72 8.71
N THR A 112 -13.16 -11.28 8.73
CA THR A 112 -12.15 -11.70 9.73
C THR A 112 -12.61 -11.43 11.16
N ASN A 113 -13.27 -10.29 11.42
CA ASN A 113 -13.66 -9.85 12.77
C ASN A 113 -14.68 -10.76 13.47
N LYS A 114 -15.44 -11.57 12.72
CA LYS A 114 -16.43 -12.50 13.27
C LYS A 114 -15.83 -13.88 13.53
N LEU A 115 -14.67 -14.18 12.95
CA LEU A 115 -14.05 -15.50 13.01
C LEU A 115 -12.97 -15.53 14.10
N PRO A 116 -12.82 -16.65 14.83
CA PRO A 116 -11.81 -16.79 15.88
C PRO A 116 -10.42 -17.07 15.29
N MET A 117 -9.85 -16.09 14.58
CA MET A 117 -8.57 -16.22 13.88
C MET A 117 -7.38 -16.49 14.81
N SER A 118 -7.47 -16.15 16.09
CA SER A 118 -6.44 -16.48 17.08
C SER A 118 -6.22 -17.98 17.23
N LEU A 119 -7.30 -18.79 17.14
CA LEU A 119 -7.26 -20.24 17.36
C LEU A 119 -6.57 -21.02 16.21
N ILE A 120 -6.33 -20.37 15.07
CA ILE A 120 -5.57 -20.94 13.94
C ILE A 120 -4.06 -20.69 14.11
N ARG A 121 -3.68 -19.56 14.73
CA ARG A 121 -2.30 -19.06 14.73
C ARG A 121 -1.43 -19.65 15.85
N ASP A 122 -2.01 -20.33 16.84
CA ASP A 122 -1.26 -20.92 17.95
C ASP A 122 -0.44 -22.15 17.51
N GLY A 123 0.88 -22.09 17.73
CA GLY A 123 1.78 -23.26 17.71
C GLY A 123 2.58 -23.54 16.43
N GLN A 124 2.29 -22.87 15.31
CA GLN A 124 2.97 -23.17 14.02
C GLN A 124 4.25 -22.38 13.74
N GLY A 125 4.63 -21.45 14.63
CA GLY A 125 5.85 -20.65 14.44
C GLY A 125 7.11 -21.34 14.96
N LYS A 126 8.16 -21.46 14.13
CA LYS A 126 9.53 -21.87 14.55
C LYS A 126 10.02 -21.10 15.79
N ASN A 127 9.56 -19.86 15.97
CA ASN A 127 9.90 -19.01 17.10
C ASN A 127 9.22 -19.44 18.42
N GLY A 128 7.99 -19.98 18.37
CA GLY A 128 7.27 -20.42 19.57
C GLY A 128 7.93 -21.64 20.22
N LEU A 129 8.38 -22.60 19.41
CA LEU A 129 9.15 -23.76 19.88
C LEU A 129 10.48 -23.35 20.53
N LYS A 130 11.22 -22.44 19.89
CA LYS A 130 12.47 -21.90 20.46
C LYS A 130 12.24 -21.12 21.76
N GLN A 131 11.19 -20.31 21.82
CA GLN A 131 10.82 -19.57 23.04
C GLN A 131 10.43 -20.52 24.18
N HIS A 132 9.66 -21.57 23.89
CA HIS A 132 9.30 -22.58 24.88
C HIS A 132 10.54 -23.33 25.38
N GLN A 133 11.41 -23.78 24.49
CA GLN A 133 12.67 -24.43 24.85
C GLN A 133 13.58 -23.52 25.69
N ALA A 134 13.71 -22.24 25.29
CA ALA A 134 14.47 -21.25 26.04
C ALA A 134 13.86 -21.01 27.43
N LYS A 135 12.52 -20.91 27.52
CA LYS A 135 11.83 -20.76 28.80
C LYS A 135 12.07 -21.96 29.72
N MET A 136 11.93 -23.18 29.21
CA MET A 136 12.22 -24.39 29.97
C MET A 136 13.69 -24.45 30.41
N ALA A 137 14.63 -24.03 29.56
CA ALA A 137 16.05 -24.00 29.92
C ALA A 137 16.36 -22.97 31.02
N VAL A 138 15.73 -21.79 30.98
CA VAL A 138 15.88 -20.75 32.00
C VAL A 138 15.23 -21.15 33.33
N GLU A 139 14.05 -21.77 33.29
CA GLU A 139 13.38 -22.27 34.50
C GLU A 139 14.13 -23.44 35.14
N ALA A 140 14.65 -24.37 34.34
CA ALA A 140 15.42 -25.50 34.84
C ALA A 140 16.83 -25.10 35.32
N SER A 141 17.39 -24.01 34.78
CA SER A 141 18.74 -23.55 35.13
C SER A 141 18.82 -22.02 35.15
N PRO A 142 18.37 -21.38 36.25
CA PRO A 142 18.42 -19.93 36.40
C PRO A 142 19.85 -19.38 36.31
N PHE A 143 19.99 -18.12 35.89
CA PHE A 143 21.30 -17.50 35.71
C PHE A 143 22.13 -17.48 37.00
N SER A 144 21.51 -17.16 38.15
CA SER A 144 22.18 -17.13 39.46
C SER A 144 22.79 -18.47 39.89
N ASP A 145 22.18 -19.56 39.42
CA ASP A 145 22.52 -20.92 39.83
C ASP A 145 23.52 -21.53 38.83
N THR A 146 23.55 -21.01 37.60
CA THR A 146 24.48 -21.41 36.56
C THR A 146 25.79 -20.61 36.57
N PHE A 147 25.75 -19.31 36.85
CA PHE A 147 26.91 -18.42 36.86
C PHE A 147 26.87 -17.41 38.03
N GLY A 148 28.03 -17.13 38.62
CA GLY A 148 28.20 -16.15 39.70
C GLY A 148 28.59 -16.75 41.05
N PRO A 149 28.63 -15.93 42.13
CA PRO A 149 29.15 -16.36 43.44
C PRO A 149 28.31 -17.47 44.11
N LYS A 150 27.03 -17.59 43.75
CA LYS A 150 26.09 -18.60 44.25
C LYS A 150 25.89 -19.78 43.27
N ALA A 151 26.72 -19.88 42.23
CA ALA A 151 26.58 -20.90 41.20
C ALA A 151 26.66 -22.32 41.78
N GLN A 152 25.60 -23.09 41.55
CA GLN A 152 25.48 -24.50 41.95
C GLN A 152 25.92 -25.45 40.82
N ARG A 153 26.01 -24.97 39.58
CA ARG A 153 26.46 -25.77 38.44
C ARG A 153 27.95 -26.08 38.52
N LYS A 154 28.30 -27.33 38.83
CA LYS A 154 29.70 -27.81 38.87
C LYS A 154 30.18 -28.51 37.61
N ARG A 155 29.29 -29.04 36.78
CA ARG A 155 29.62 -29.77 35.53
C ARG A 155 28.87 -29.20 34.34
N VAL A 156 29.50 -29.29 33.17
CA VAL A 156 28.88 -28.91 31.89
C VAL A 156 28.05 -30.08 31.37
N LYS A 157 26.85 -29.80 30.85
CA LYS A 157 26.09 -30.76 30.05
C LYS A 157 26.66 -30.73 28.64
N LEU A 158 27.52 -31.69 28.32
CA LEU A 158 28.05 -31.87 26.96
C LEU A 158 27.06 -32.73 26.17
N GLY A 159 26.83 -32.39 24.90
CA GLY A 159 26.02 -33.20 23.97
C GLY A 159 26.79 -34.37 23.37
N VAL A 160 27.87 -34.79 24.02
CA VAL A 160 28.91 -35.65 23.48
C VAL A 160 29.21 -36.75 24.50
N SER A 161 29.39 -37.99 24.01
CA SER A 161 29.51 -39.17 24.86
C SER A 161 30.97 -39.59 25.11
N SER A 162 31.86 -39.40 24.13
CA SER A 162 33.27 -39.78 24.18
C SER A 162 34.20 -38.58 23.93
N LEU A 163 35.50 -38.74 24.25
CA LEU A 163 36.51 -37.73 23.94
C LEU A 163 36.80 -37.67 22.42
N GLU A 164 36.67 -38.79 21.74
CA GLU A 164 36.83 -38.91 20.28
C GLU A 164 35.74 -38.11 19.56
N ASP A 165 34.47 -38.27 19.97
CA ASP A 165 33.34 -37.51 19.43
C ASP A 165 33.55 -35.99 19.59
N LEU A 166 34.16 -35.56 20.71
CA LEU A 166 34.44 -34.15 20.97
C LEU A 166 35.55 -33.61 20.09
N ALA A 167 36.59 -34.43 19.84
CA ALA A 167 37.66 -34.09 18.91
C ALA A 167 37.11 -33.95 17.49
N ASP A 168 36.27 -34.88 17.05
CA ASP A 168 35.63 -34.83 15.73
C ASP A 168 34.71 -33.61 15.57
N ASP A 169 33.92 -33.26 16.58
CA ASP A 169 33.07 -32.06 16.57
C ASP A 169 33.93 -30.79 16.56
N SER A 170 35.07 -30.77 17.26
CA SER A 170 36.00 -29.65 17.25
C SER A 170 36.60 -29.40 15.87
N VAL A 171 37.01 -30.46 15.16
CA VAL A 171 37.53 -30.38 13.78
C VAL A 171 36.45 -29.84 12.85
N LYS A 172 35.23 -30.40 12.90
CA LYS A 172 34.10 -29.91 12.11
C LYS A 172 33.80 -28.44 12.41
N SER A 173 33.80 -28.04 13.68
CA SER A 173 33.54 -26.65 14.07
C SER A 173 34.61 -25.70 13.53
N HIS A 174 35.88 -26.15 13.48
CA HIS A 174 36.97 -25.40 12.90
C HIS A 174 36.81 -25.25 11.39
N ASP A 175 36.48 -26.35 10.69
CA ASP A 175 36.21 -26.32 9.25
C ASP A 175 35.04 -25.36 8.95
N THR A 176 33.93 -25.45 9.69
CA THR A 176 32.81 -24.50 9.49
C THR A 176 33.17 -23.04 9.80
N TYR A 177 34.14 -22.81 10.69
CA TYR A 177 34.64 -21.47 10.99
C TYR A 177 35.49 -20.93 9.84
N LEU A 178 36.39 -21.75 9.29
CA LEU A 178 37.17 -21.42 8.11
C LEU A 178 36.26 -21.17 6.90
N ASP A 179 35.28 -22.03 6.67
CA ASP A 179 34.26 -21.85 5.63
C ASP A 179 33.50 -20.53 5.81
N ARG A 180 33.14 -20.17 7.05
CA ARG A 180 32.48 -18.89 7.34
C ARG A 180 33.39 -17.70 7.07
N LEU A 181 34.67 -17.78 7.43
CA LEU A 181 35.65 -16.73 7.13
C LEU A 181 35.85 -16.57 5.63
N GLU A 182 35.97 -17.68 4.90
CA GLU A 182 36.09 -17.69 3.44
C GLU A 182 34.82 -17.12 2.79
N GLN A 183 33.63 -17.54 3.24
CA GLN A 183 32.36 -16.97 2.78
C GLN A 183 32.28 -15.48 3.06
N ALA A 184 32.68 -15.02 4.26
CA ALA A 184 32.69 -13.60 4.61
C ALA A 184 33.63 -12.80 3.68
N LYS A 185 34.79 -13.37 3.35
CA LYS A 185 35.76 -12.80 2.39
C LYS A 185 35.20 -12.73 0.96
N LEU A 186 34.46 -13.75 0.52
CA LEU A 186 33.80 -13.75 -0.78
C LEU A 186 32.66 -12.72 -0.84
N LEU A 187 31.87 -12.62 0.23
CA LEU A 187 30.77 -11.67 0.35
C LEU A 187 31.23 -10.21 0.42
N SER A 188 32.41 -9.94 0.98
CA SER A 188 32.99 -8.58 1.03
C SER A 188 33.52 -8.08 -0.31
N GLY A 189 33.59 -8.92 -1.35
CA GLY A 189 34.06 -8.53 -2.68
C GLY A 189 35.56 -8.30 -2.80
N THR A 190 36.34 -8.62 -1.75
CA THR A 190 37.81 -8.54 -1.68
C THR A 190 38.47 -9.89 -1.95
N SER A 191 37.94 -10.65 -2.91
CA SER A 191 38.42 -12.01 -3.24
C SER A 191 39.85 -12.06 -3.79
N ASN A 192 40.39 -10.93 -4.24
CA ASN A 192 41.71 -10.85 -4.88
C ASN A 192 42.87 -10.45 -3.95
N ASP A 193 42.59 -10.12 -2.68
CA ASP A 193 43.63 -9.77 -1.71
C ASP A 193 44.05 -10.98 -0.85
N PRO A 194 45.29 -11.48 -0.97
CA PRO A 194 45.76 -12.64 -0.21
C PRO A 194 45.93 -12.36 1.29
N GLU A 195 46.01 -11.10 1.72
CA GLU A 195 46.25 -10.72 3.13
C GLU A 195 44.99 -10.52 3.98
N ALA A 196 43.79 -10.51 3.38
CA ALA A 196 42.54 -10.40 4.13
C ALA A 196 42.13 -11.76 4.71
N VAL A 197 42.57 -12.07 5.94
CA VAL A 197 42.09 -13.19 6.76
C VAL A 197 41.67 -12.65 8.13
N GLY A 198 40.36 -12.63 8.41
CA GLY A 198 39.83 -12.33 9.75
C GLY A 198 38.60 -11.43 9.77
N GLU A 199 37.84 -11.50 10.87
CA GLU A 199 36.58 -10.79 11.14
C GLU A 199 36.75 -9.28 11.44
N ALA A 200 37.86 -8.69 10.99
CA ALA A 200 38.17 -7.28 11.14
C ALA A 200 38.83 -6.74 9.87
N ALA A 201 38.02 -5.92 9.18
CA ALA A 201 38.40 -4.74 8.43
C ALA A 201 39.21 -4.92 7.13
N ALA A 202 38.79 -4.16 6.12
CA ALA A 202 39.72 -3.54 5.18
C ALA A 202 40.99 -3.14 5.93
N ILE A 203 42.16 -3.40 5.33
CA ILE A 203 43.44 -2.91 5.86
C ILE A 203 43.20 -1.44 6.27
N ASP A 204 43.36 -1.14 7.56
CA ASP A 204 43.18 0.23 8.07
C ASP A 204 44.39 1.03 7.60
N ASP A 205 44.39 1.38 6.32
CA ASP A 205 45.37 2.24 5.68
C ASP A 205 45.27 3.69 6.20
N GLY A 206 44.48 3.93 7.26
CA GLY A 206 44.16 5.26 7.80
C GLY A 206 43.21 6.08 6.92
N HIS A 207 42.69 5.51 5.84
CA HIS A 207 41.79 6.17 4.90
C HIS A 207 40.33 5.78 5.19
N ILE A 208 39.49 6.79 5.45
CA ILE A 208 38.06 6.60 5.68
C ILE A 208 37.33 6.85 4.36
N THR A 209 36.33 6.02 4.05
CA THR A 209 35.47 6.24 2.89
C THR A 209 34.63 7.50 3.04
N SER A 210 34.35 8.18 1.92
CA SER A 210 33.53 9.39 1.92
C SER A 210 32.14 9.12 2.51
N ALA A 211 31.59 10.10 3.22
CA ALA A 211 30.26 9.99 3.79
C ALA A 211 29.20 9.80 2.70
N ARG A 212 28.24 8.90 2.95
CA ARG A 212 27.11 8.70 2.03
C ARG A 212 26.26 9.97 1.95
N GLU A 213 26.00 10.43 0.72
CA GLU A 213 25.20 11.63 0.48
C GLU A 213 23.78 11.50 1.07
N ALA A 214 23.26 12.59 1.65
CA ALA A 214 21.93 12.62 2.26
C ALA A 214 20.79 12.41 1.24
N ILE A 215 21.05 12.61 -0.06
CA ILE A 215 20.05 12.44 -1.12
C ILE A 215 19.58 10.98 -1.24
N PHE A 216 20.47 10.01 -0.96
CA PHE A 216 20.12 8.58 -0.97
C PHE A 216 19.22 8.15 0.19
N SER A 217 18.98 9.04 1.17
CA SER A 217 18.02 8.84 2.26
C SER A 217 16.62 9.40 1.94
N LYS A 218 16.44 10.02 0.76
CA LYS A 218 15.10 10.48 0.31
C LYS A 218 14.19 9.26 0.09
N GLY A 219 12.91 9.42 0.43
CA GLY A 219 11.95 8.31 0.42
C GLY A 219 11.85 7.53 1.75
N GLN A 220 12.81 7.70 2.66
CA GLN A 220 12.84 7.04 3.99
C GLN A 220 12.35 7.94 5.14
N SER A 221 11.89 9.16 4.84
CA SER A 221 11.49 10.13 5.86
C SER A 221 10.23 9.68 6.62
N LYS A 222 10.21 9.89 7.95
CA LYS A 222 9.03 9.68 8.81
C LYS A 222 7.77 10.33 8.26
N ARG A 223 7.88 11.51 7.64
CA ARG A 223 6.74 12.20 7.00
C ARG A 223 6.10 11.33 5.93
N ILE A 224 6.90 10.74 5.04
CA ILE A 224 6.43 9.93 3.91
C ILE A 224 5.85 8.61 4.42
N TRP A 225 6.49 7.98 5.40
CA TRP A 225 5.99 6.75 6.02
C TRP A 225 4.66 6.97 6.75
N ASN A 226 4.49 8.10 7.44
CA ASN A 226 3.20 8.43 8.05
C ASN A 226 2.09 8.60 7.00
N GLU A 227 2.40 9.20 5.85
CA GLU A 227 1.45 9.28 4.73
C GLU A 227 1.13 7.90 4.17
N LEU A 228 2.11 7.02 4.01
CA LEU A 228 1.89 5.63 3.60
C LEU A 228 0.94 4.90 4.55
N TYR A 229 1.19 4.97 5.86
CA TYR A 229 0.34 4.28 6.83
C TYR A 229 -1.08 4.83 6.87
N LYS A 230 -1.28 6.15 6.67
CA LYS A 230 -2.63 6.73 6.50
C LYS A 230 -3.34 6.17 5.28
N VAL A 231 -2.64 6.04 4.14
CA VAL A 231 -3.20 5.49 2.90
C VAL A 231 -3.58 4.03 3.10
N ILE A 232 -2.67 3.23 3.68
CA ILE A 232 -2.96 1.84 4.00
C ILE A 232 -4.18 1.78 4.91
N ASP A 233 -4.21 2.53 6.01
CA ASP A 233 -5.30 2.54 6.99
C ASP A 233 -6.66 2.87 6.35
N SER A 234 -6.69 3.93 5.52
CA SER A 234 -7.91 4.44 4.89
C SER A 234 -8.37 3.64 3.66
N SER A 235 -7.58 2.68 3.20
CA SER A 235 -7.88 1.85 2.02
C SER A 235 -8.47 0.50 2.40
N ASP A 236 -9.44 0.04 1.61
CA ASP A 236 -9.97 -1.32 1.66
C ASP A 236 -9.17 -2.25 0.72
N VAL A 237 -8.70 -1.71 -0.41
CA VAL A 237 -7.87 -2.38 -1.41
C VAL A 237 -6.57 -1.59 -1.57
N VAL A 238 -5.43 -2.28 -1.54
CA VAL A 238 -4.09 -1.72 -1.74
C VAL A 238 -3.52 -2.26 -3.04
N ILE A 239 -3.24 -1.37 -3.98
CA ILE A 239 -2.55 -1.67 -5.23
C ILE A 239 -1.07 -1.32 -5.06
N HIS A 240 -0.21 -2.31 -5.21
CA HIS A 240 1.24 -2.14 -5.23
C HIS A 240 1.72 -2.03 -6.67
N VAL A 241 2.18 -0.84 -7.04
CA VAL A 241 2.65 -0.54 -8.39
C VAL A 241 4.15 -0.83 -8.49
N LEU A 242 4.50 -1.75 -9.39
CA LEU A 242 5.86 -2.21 -9.68
C LEU A 242 6.32 -1.72 -11.07
N ASP A 243 7.62 -1.51 -11.26
CA ASP A 243 8.19 -1.19 -12.58
C ASP A 243 8.53 -2.49 -13.32
N ALA A 244 8.01 -2.67 -14.54
CA ALA A 244 8.19 -3.90 -15.33
C ALA A 244 9.66 -4.23 -15.66
N ARG A 245 10.57 -3.26 -15.61
CA ARG A 245 12.01 -3.46 -15.90
C ARG A 245 12.74 -4.17 -14.75
N ASP A 246 12.35 -3.89 -13.52
CA ASP A 246 12.89 -4.52 -12.31
C ASP A 246 11.80 -4.62 -11.21
N PRO A 247 10.89 -5.61 -11.33
CA PRO A 247 9.77 -5.73 -10.41
C PRO A 247 10.23 -6.14 -9.01
N LEU A 248 11.28 -6.96 -8.90
CA LEU A 248 11.79 -7.42 -7.61
C LEU A 248 12.53 -6.31 -6.84
N GLY A 249 13.30 -5.47 -7.53
CA GLY A 249 13.95 -4.32 -6.91
C GLY A 249 12.97 -3.22 -6.49
N THR A 250 11.85 -3.07 -7.19
CA THR A 250 10.79 -2.10 -6.85
C THR A 250 9.71 -2.65 -5.92
N ARG A 251 9.86 -3.89 -5.42
CA ARG A 251 8.90 -4.55 -4.53
C ARG A 251 9.22 -4.31 -3.05
N CYS A 252 8.27 -3.68 -2.34
CA CYS A 252 8.37 -3.41 -0.90
C CYS A 252 7.90 -4.58 0.00
N ARG A 253 8.74 -5.59 0.22
CA ARG A 253 8.42 -6.76 1.08
C ARG A 253 8.02 -6.40 2.52
N THR A 254 8.62 -5.34 3.08
CA THR A 254 8.29 -4.88 4.44
C THR A 254 6.84 -4.43 4.57
N VAL A 255 6.31 -3.76 3.54
CA VAL A 255 4.92 -3.28 3.52
C VAL A 255 3.97 -4.46 3.31
N GLU A 256 4.33 -5.42 2.45
CA GLU A 256 3.56 -6.65 2.26
C GLU A 256 3.43 -7.45 3.56
N LYS A 257 4.55 -7.61 4.28
CA LYS A 257 4.58 -8.27 5.59
C LYS A 257 3.69 -7.52 6.60
N TYR A 258 3.80 -6.20 6.66
CA TYR A 258 2.96 -5.37 7.54
C TYR A 258 1.46 -5.57 7.24
N ILE A 259 1.05 -5.54 5.97
CA ILE A 259 -0.35 -5.74 5.59
C ILE A 259 -0.81 -7.16 5.97
N LYS A 260 0.03 -8.18 5.75
CA LYS A 260 -0.30 -9.57 6.08
C LYS A 260 -0.47 -9.79 7.59
N ASP A 261 0.40 -9.18 8.39
CA ASP A 261 0.44 -9.38 9.84
C ASP A 261 -0.63 -8.53 10.55
N GLU A 262 -0.70 -7.23 10.25
CA GLU A 262 -1.53 -6.25 10.95
C GLU A 262 -2.91 -6.01 10.30
N ALA A 263 -3.01 -6.13 8.97
CA ALA A 263 -4.21 -5.77 8.22
C ALA A 263 -4.67 -6.86 7.21
N PRO A 264 -4.88 -8.12 7.63
CA PRO A 264 -5.21 -9.23 6.74
C PRO A 264 -6.57 -9.13 6.04
N HIS A 265 -7.42 -8.20 6.47
CA HIS A 265 -8.72 -7.92 5.86
C HIS A 265 -8.63 -7.03 4.61
N LYS A 266 -7.44 -6.48 4.32
CA LYS A 266 -7.19 -5.61 3.16
C LYS A 266 -6.72 -6.44 1.97
N HIS A 267 -7.20 -6.07 0.80
CA HIS A 267 -6.86 -6.77 -0.45
C HIS A 267 -5.56 -6.20 -1.02
N LEU A 268 -4.54 -7.04 -1.23
CA LEU A 268 -3.27 -6.61 -1.84
C LEU A 268 -3.16 -7.15 -3.26
N ILE A 269 -2.92 -6.25 -4.23
CA ILE A 269 -2.86 -6.57 -5.67
C ILE A 269 -1.62 -5.93 -6.26
N PHE A 270 -0.97 -6.61 -7.20
CA PHE A 270 0.17 -6.06 -7.93
C PHE A 270 -0.26 -5.49 -9.28
N VAL A 271 0.30 -4.33 -9.62
CA VAL A 271 0.18 -3.74 -10.95
C VAL A 271 1.58 -3.52 -11.50
N LEU A 272 1.93 -4.30 -12.51
CA LEU A 272 3.16 -4.21 -13.26
C LEU A 272 3.01 -3.12 -14.32
N ASN A 273 3.59 -1.95 -14.06
CA ASN A 273 3.47 -0.79 -14.95
C ASN A 273 4.73 -0.60 -15.80
N LYS A 274 4.62 0.20 -16.86
CA LYS A 274 5.66 0.43 -17.88
C LYS A 274 5.96 -0.80 -18.75
N CYS A 275 4.93 -1.60 -19.04
CA CYS A 275 5.07 -2.78 -19.90
C CYS A 275 5.50 -2.44 -21.34
N ASP A 276 5.41 -1.17 -21.76
CA ASP A 276 5.91 -0.66 -23.04
C ASP A 276 7.44 -0.63 -23.14
N LEU A 277 8.15 -0.57 -22.00
CA LEU A 277 9.62 -0.53 -21.97
C LEU A 277 10.27 -1.92 -22.04
N VAL A 278 9.48 -2.99 -21.96
CA VAL A 278 9.95 -4.38 -21.94
C VAL A 278 9.29 -5.21 -23.04
N PRO A 279 9.95 -6.24 -23.57
CA PRO A 279 9.31 -7.15 -24.52
C PRO A 279 8.08 -7.86 -23.92
N THR A 280 7.06 -8.11 -24.73
CA THR A 280 5.80 -8.74 -24.29
C THR A 280 6.00 -10.08 -23.60
N GLY A 281 6.92 -10.93 -24.09
CA GLY A 281 7.23 -12.22 -23.48
C GLY A 281 7.81 -12.09 -22.06
N VAL A 282 8.57 -11.03 -21.80
CA VAL A 282 9.15 -10.75 -20.48
C VAL A 282 8.06 -10.25 -19.53
N ALA A 283 7.20 -9.35 -19.97
CA ALA A 283 6.06 -8.89 -19.17
C ALA A 283 5.14 -10.07 -18.78
N ALA A 284 4.82 -10.96 -19.73
CA ALA A 284 4.00 -12.15 -19.49
C ALA A 284 4.67 -13.09 -18.47
N ALA A 285 5.97 -13.32 -18.58
CA ALA A 285 6.73 -14.16 -17.65
C ALA A 285 6.75 -13.56 -16.23
N TRP A 286 6.93 -12.24 -16.09
CA TRP A 286 6.83 -11.57 -14.79
C TRP A 286 5.45 -11.67 -14.16
N VAL A 287 4.39 -11.45 -14.95
CA VAL A 287 3.00 -11.64 -14.47
C VAL A 287 2.79 -13.07 -13.98
N ARG A 288 3.28 -14.09 -14.70
CA ARG A 288 3.16 -15.50 -14.30
C ARG A 288 3.91 -15.79 -13.00
N SER A 289 5.12 -15.25 -12.83
CA SER A 289 5.92 -15.41 -11.62
C SER A 289 5.27 -14.74 -10.40
N LEU A 290 4.84 -13.49 -10.54
CA LEU A 290 4.24 -12.70 -9.45
C LEU A 290 2.83 -13.15 -9.09
N SER A 291 2.07 -13.69 -10.05
CA SER A 291 0.73 -14.27 -9.84
C SER A 291 0.69 -15.42 -8.84
N LYS A 292 1.84 -16.04 -8.53
CA LYS A 292 1.96 -17.07 -7.50
C LYS A 292 1.79 -16.49 -6.09
N ASP A 293 2.22 -15.25 -5.91
CA ASP A 293 2.17 -14.58 -4.61
C ASP A 293 0.87 -13.77 -4.46
N TYR A 294 0.56 -12.93 -5.45
CA TYR A 294 -0.60 -12.03 -5.43
C TYR A 294 -1.17 -11.83 -6.83
N PRO A 295 -2.48 -11.58 -6.97
CA PRO A 295 -3.08 -11.22 -8.25
C PRO A 295 -2.32 -10.06 -8.89
N THR A 296 -1.83 -10.26 -10.11
CA THR A 296 -0.94 -9.32 -10.80
C THR A 296 -1.52 -8.94 -12.16
N LEU A 297 -1.62 -7.63 -12.43
CA LEU A 297 -2.06 -7.09 -13.71
C LEU A 297 -0.90 -6.38 -14.42
N ALA A 298 -0.79 -6.56 -15.73
CA ALA A 298 0.09 -5.75 -16.58
C ALA A 298 -0.60 -4.45 -17.00
N PHE A 299 0.14 -3.35 -17.03
CA PHE A 299 -0.40 -2.02 -17.28
C PHE A 299 0.59 -1.14 -18.07
N HIS A 300 0.03 -0.31 -18.94
CA HIS A 300 0.74 0.82 -19.53
C HIS A 300 -0.09 2.08 -19.32
N ALA A 301 0.46 3.01 -18.55
CA ALA A 301 -0.20 4.25 -18.18
C ALA A 301 0.02 5.34 -19.24
N SER A 302 -1.02 5.57 -20.04
CA SER A 302 -1.14 6.72 -20.92
C SER A 302 -2.59 7.22 -20.90
N ILE A 303 -2.84 8.51 -21.15
CA ILE A 303 -4.21 9.05 -21.21
C ILE A 303 -4.88 8.64 -22.53
N THR A 304 -4.10 8.57 -23.61
CA THR A 304 -4.58 8.30 -24.97
C THR A 304 -4.51 6.82 -25.32
N ASN A 305 -3.33 6.21 -25.21
CA ASN A 305 -3.09 4.81 -25.58
C ASN A 305 -2.73 3.98 -24.35
N SER A 306 -3.74 3.62 -23.56
CA SER A 306 -3.54 2.82 -22.35
C SER A 306 -3.70 1.32 -22.59
N PHE A 307 -2.94 0.51 -21.86
CA PHE A 307 -3.14 -0.94 -21.79
C PHE A 307 -3.47 -1.37 -20.36
N GLY A 308 -4.37 -2.35 -20.19
CA GLY A 308 -4.79 -2.88 -18.88
C GLY A 308 -5.84 -2.05 -18.14
N LYS A 309 -6.27 -0.90 -18.69
CA LYS A 309 -7.30 -0.02 -18.09
C LYS A 309 -8.63 -0.76 -17.82
N GLY A 310 -9.17 -1.44 -18.83
CA GLY A 310 -10.44 -2.18 -18.71
C GLY A 310 -10.37 -3.28 -17.66
N SER A 311 -9.27 -4.05 -17.68
CA SER A 311 -9.00 -5.14 -16.72
C SER A 311 -8.95 -4.62 -15.27
N LEU A 312 -8.24 -3.52 -15.02
CA LEU A 312 -8.18 -2.92 -13.69
C LEU A 312 -9.54 -2.38 -13.24
N ILE A 313 -10.31 -1.72 -14.13
CA ILE A 313 -11.66 -1.25 -13.80
C ILE A 313 -12.59 -2.42 -13.47
N GLN A 314 -12.53 -3.52 -14.23
CA GLN A 314 -13.32 -4.72 -13.97
C GLN A 314 -12.98 -5.33 -12.62
N LEU A 315 -11.70 -5.41 -12.27
CA LEU A 315 -11.24 -5.90 -10.98
C LEU A 315 -11.75 -5.02 -9.83
N LEU A 316 -11.66 -3.69 -9.97
CA LEU A 316 -12.19 -2.76 -8.96
C LEU A 316 -13.73 -2.86 -8.82
N ARG A 317 -14.45 -3.13 -9.91
CA ARG A 317 -15.90 -3.41 -9.87
C ARG A 317 -16.21 -4.71 -9.14
N GLN A 318 -15.39 -5.75 -9.30
CA GLN A 318 -15.54 -7.00 -8.54
C GLN A 318 -15.40 -6.74 -7.04
N PHE A 319 -14.38 -5.98 -6.61
CA PHE A 319 -14.26 -5.57 -5.20
C PHE A 319 -15.43 -4.70 -4.74
N SER A 320 -15.94 -3.82 -5.61
CA SER A 320 -17.18 -3.07 -5.37
C SER A 320 -18.36 -3.98 -5.09
N SER A 321 -18.58 -5.01 -5.91
CA SER A 321 -19.64 -5.99 -5.67
C SER A 321 -19.41 -6.77 -4.38
N LEU A 322 -18.16 -7.14 -4.10
CA LEU A 322 -17.76 -7.93 -2.94
C LEU A 322 -18.03 -7.23 -1.60
N HIS A 323 -17.83 -5.91 -1.55
CA HIS A 323 -18.17 -5.08 -0.38
C HIS A 323 -19.44 -4.26 -0.62
N ALA A 324 -20.53 -4.93 -0.99
CA ALA A 324 -21.84 -4.31 -1.18
C ALA A 324 -22.44 -3.70 0.11
N ASP A 325 -22.02 -4.19 1.28
CA ASP A 325 -22.40 -3.66 2.59
C ASP A 325 -21.79 -2.28 2.87
N ARG A 326 -20.66 -1.97 2.22
CA ARG A 326 -20.02 -0.65 2.29
C ARG A 326 -20.60 0.29 1.25
N LYS A 327 -20.94 1.50 1.69
CA LYS A 327 -21.44 2.57 0.80
C LYS A 327 -20.42 2.97 -0.26
N GLN A 328 -19.14 2.88 0.07
CA GLN A 328 -18.03 3.25 -0.80
C GLN A 328 -16.79 2.43 -0.45
N ILE A 329 -15.88 2.31 -1.41
CA ILE A 329 -14.61 1.61 -1.30
C ILE A 329 -13.48 2.57 -1.64
N SER A 330 -12.42 2.50 -0.86
CA SER A 330 -11.19 3.26 -1.10
C SER A 330 -10.05 2.33 -1.55
N VAL A 331 -9.38 2.73 -2.62
CA VAL A 331 -8.28 2.00 -3.26
C VAL A 331 -7.00 2.81 -3.14
N GLY A 332 -6.02 2.33 -2.37
CA GLY A 332 -4.75 3.00 -2.18
C GLY A 332 -3.68 2.53 -3.17
N PHE A 333 -2.93 3.45 -3.77
CA PHE A 333 -1.78 3.14 -4.63
C PHE A 333 -0.49 3.30 -3.84
N ILE A 334 0.29 2.22 -3.70
CA ILE A 334 1.60 2.19 -3.03
C ILE A 334 2.70 1.73 -3.99
N GLY A 335 3.96 2.03 -3.65
CA GLY A 335 5.13 1.57 -4.42
C GLY A 335 6.23 2.62 -4.50
N TYR A 336 7.35 2.23 -5.12
CA TYR A 336 8.54 3.08 -5.27
C TYR A 336 8.24 4.43 -5.97
N PRO A 337 9.05 5.48 -5.75
CA PRO A 337 9.03 6.67 -6.59
C PRO A 337 9.15 6.31 -8.07
N ASN A 338 8.56 7.12 -8.96
CA ASN A 338 8.64 6.95 -10.41
C ASN A 338 8.12 5.62 -11.00
N THR A 339 7.43 4.76 -10.24
CA THR A 339 6.76 3.56 -10.79
C THR A 339 5.49 3.89 -11.59
N GLY A 340 4.96 5.11 -11.49
CA GLY A 340 3.83 5.60 -12.27
C GLY A 340 2.46 5.55 -11.59
N LYS A 341 2.41 5.56 -10.24
CA LYS A 341 1.16 5.61 -9.44
C LYS A 341 0.18 6.69 -9.91
N SER A 342 0.61 7.94 -9.91
CA SER A 342 -0.18 9.10 -10.34
C SER A 342 -0.56 9.04 -11.83
N SER A 343 0.29 8.45 -12.67
CA SER A 343 -0.01 8.23 -14.09
C SER A 343 -1.13 7.21 -14.30
N ILE A 344 -1.13 6.11 -13.54
CA ILE A 344 -2.22 5.11 -13.58
C ILE A 344 -3.55 5.76 -13.20
N ILE A 345 -3.57 6.61 -12.18
CA ILE A 345 -4.77 7.33 -11.75
C ILE A 345 -5.29 8.25 -12.87
N ASN A 346 -4.40 9.00 -13.51
CA ASN A 346 -4.76 9.86 -14.65
C ASN A 346 -5.33 9.06 -15.83
N THR A 347 -4.75 7.89 -16.13
CA THR A 347 -5.25 6.96 -17.15
C THR A 347 -6.65 6.42 -16.81
N LEU A 348 -6.87 6.03 -15.55
CA LEU A 348 -8.19 5.58 -15.09
C LEU A 348 -9.23 6.69 -15.22
N ARG A 349 -8.85 7.94 -14.93
CA ARG A 349 -9.72 9.13 -15.07
C ARG A 349 -9.85 9.66 -16.49
N LYS A 350 -9.03 9.18 -17.45
CA LYS A 350 -8.94 9.70 -18.83
C LYS A 350 -8.63 11.22 -18.89
N LYS A 351 -8.08 11.79 -17.82
CA LYS A 351 -7.71 13.22 -17.72
C LYS A 351 -6.60 13.43 -16.69
N LYS A 352 -5.88 14.56 -16.80
CA LYS A 352 -4.81 14.93 -15.86
C LYS A 352 -5.41 15.45 -14.55
N VAL A 353 -5.46 14.60 -13.53
CA VAL A 353 -5.93 14.94 -12.16
C VAL A 353 -4.75 15.10 -11.21
N CYS A 354 -3.81 14.16 -11.23
CA CYS A 354 -2.57 14.21 -10.47
C CYS A 354 -1.46 14.92 -11.26
N THR A 355 -0.60 15.66 -10.58
CA THR A 355 0.65 16.14 -11.19
C THR A 355 1.60 14.97 -11.43
N VAL A 356 2.23 14.96 -12.60
CA VAL A 356 3.15 13.91 -13.02
C VAL A 356 4.40 14.56 -13.61
N ALA A 357 5.56 14.05 -13.24
CA ALA A 357 6.86 14.48 -13.75
C ALA A 357 7.80 13.27 -13.82
N PRO A 358 8.81 13.27 -14.72
CA PRO A 358 9.83 12.22 -14.77
C PRO A 358 10.83 12.29 -13.60
N ILE A 359 10.66 13.26 -12.69
CA ILE A 359 11.53 13.53 -11.57
C ILE A 359 10.89 12.94 -10.30
N PRO A 360 11.67 12.25 -9.43
CA PRO A 360 11.12 11.72 -8.19
C PRO A 360 10.70 12.84 -7.22
N GLY A 361 9.70 12.51 -6.39
CA GLY A 361 9.21 13.38 -5.32
C GLY A 361 8.21 14.45 -5.76
N GLU A 362 7.56 14.27 -6.92
CA GLU A 362 6.48 15.13 -7.40
C GLU A 362 5.27 15.08 -6.46
N THR A 363 4.72 13.89 -6.23
CA THR A 363 3.66 13.67 -5.24
C THR A 363 4.24 13.70 -3.82
N LYS A 364 3.86 14.72 -3.03
CA LYS A 364 4.40 14.94 -1.67
C LYS A 364 3.44 14.59 -0.54
N VAL A 365 2.14 14.56 -0.81
CA VAL A 365 1.05 14.38 0.16
C VAL A 365 -0.02 13.51 -0.50
N TRP A 366 -0.70 12.68 0.29
CA TRP A 366 -1.81 11.88 -0.21
C TRP A 366 -2.99 12.73 -0.69
N GLN A 367 -3.76 12.20 -1.63
CA GLN A 367 -4.94 12.88 -2.18
C GLN A 367 -6.04 11.87 -2.54
N TYR A 368 -7.29 12.25 -2.26
CA TYR A 368 -8.47 11.49 -2.64
C TYR A 368 -8.99 11.90 -4.01
N ILE A 369 -9.21 10.91 -4.87
CA ILE A 369 -9.69 11.10 -6.23
C ILE A 369 -10.88 10.17 -6.45
N THR A 370 -12.04 10.72 -6.78
CA THR A 370 -13.22 9.89 -7.11
C THR A 370 -12.96 9.19 -8.44
N LEU A 371 -13.29 7.92 -8.62
CA LEU A 371 -13.30 7.28 -9.94
C LEU A 371 -14.74 7.08 -10.42
N MET A 372 -15.55 6.49 -9.53
CA MET A 372 -17.00 6.31 -9.68
C MET A 372 -17.68 6.77 -8.38
N LYS A 373 -19.01 6.89 -8.36
CA LYS A 373 -19.76 7.29 -7.14
C LYS A 373 -19.44 6.43 -5.91
N ARG A 374 -19.08 5.15 -6.10
CA ARG A 374 -18.73 4.19 -5.04
C ARG A 374 -17.23 3.96 -4.85
N ILE A 375 -16.37 4.34 -5.79
CA ILE A 375 -14.94 3.97 -5.78
C ILE A 375 -14.10 5.23 -5.69
N TYR A 376 -13.30 5.33 -4.63
CA TYR A 376 -12.32 6.38 -4.40
C TYR A 376 -10.91 5.81 -4.57
N LEU A 377 -10.04 6.56 -5.23
CA LEU A 377 -8.62 6.27 -5.40
C LEU A 377 -7.84 7.18 -4.46
N ILE A 378 -6.76 6.65 -3.89
CA ILE A 378 -5.86 7.40 -3.01
C ILE A 378 -4.45 7.32 -3.61
N ASP A 379 -3.92 8.47 -4.00
CA ASP A 379 -2.52 8.59 -4.45
C ASP A 379 -1.61 8.77 -3.23
N CYS A 380 -0.43 8.15 -3.24
CA CYS A 380 0.54 8.17 -2.14
C CYS A 380 1.91 8.62 -2.66
N PRO A 381 2.70 9.39 -1.88
CA PRO A 381 4.11 9.60 -2.20
C PRO A 381 4.85 8.26 -2.31
N GLY A 382 5.89 8.21 -3.14
CA GLY A 382 6.72 7.02 -3.29
C GLY A 382 7.53 6.71 -2.03
N VAL A 383 7.58 5.43 -1.65
CA VAL A 383 8.29 4.95 -0.45
C VAL A 383 9.46 4.05 -0.82
N VAL A 384 10.52 4.13 -0.04
CA VAL A 384 11.70 3.27 -0.17
C VAL A 384 11.98 2.67 1.21
N PRO A 385 11.85 1.34 1.38
CA PRO A 385 12.28 0.65 2.59
C PRO A 385 13.76 0.93 2.89
N PRO A 386 14.13 1.27 4.13
CA PRO A 386 15.53 1.30 4.52
C PRO A 386 16.04 -0.14 4.63
N SER A 387 16.63 -0.65 3.56
CA SER A 387 17.38 -1.92 3.59
C SER A 387 18.87 -1.64 3.65
N THR A 388 19.59 -2.39 4.48
CA THR A 388 21.07 -2.35 4.53
C THR A 388 21.69 -3.02 3.31
N THR A 389 20.92 -3.85 2.59
CA THR A 389 21.38 -4.54 1.38
C THR A 389 21.36 -3.66 0.13
N ASP A 390 20.61 -2.56 0.14
CA ASP A 390 20.46 -1.71 -1.04
C ASP A 390 21.66 -0.75 -1.16
N THR A 391 22.40 -0.88 -2.26
CA THR A 391 23.52 0.00 -2.56
C THR A 391 23.04 1.38 -3.07
N PRO A 392 23.83 2.45 -2.93
CA PRO A 392 23.50 3.75 -3.54
C PRO A 392 23.24 3.65 -5.05
N GLN A 393 23.99 2.78 -5.74
CA GLN A 393 23.81 2.46 -7.15
C GLN A 393 22.41 1.90 -7.43
N ASP A 394 21.92 0.94 -6.65
CA ASP A 394 20.59 0.36 -6.84
C ASP A 394 19.47 1.39 -6.64
N ILE A 395 19.61 2.24 -5.61
CA ILE A 395 18.66 3.30 -5.30
C ILE A 395 18.60 4.33 -6.44
N LEU A 396 19.75 4.67 -7.03
CA LEU A 396 19.84 5.59 -8.16
C LEU A 396 19.18 4.99 -9.39
N LEU A 397 19.53 3.76 -9.77
CA LEU A 397 19.02 3.11 -10.98
C LEU A 397 17.53 2.77 -10.92
N ARG A 398 16.95 2.65 -9.72
CA ARG A 398 15.48 2.54 -9.50
C ARG A 398 14.75 3.88 -9.62
N GLY A 399 15.47 5.01 -9.79
CA GLY A 399 14.88 6.32 -10.03
C GLY A 399 14.30 6.99 -8.78
N VAL A 400 14.85 6.70 -7.60
CA VAL A 400 14.45 7.30 -6.32
C VAL A 400 15.01 8.72 -6.15
N VAL A 401 16.23 8.92 -6.65
CA VAL A 401 17.04 10.12 -6.44
C VAL A 401 17.01 11.02 -7.68
N ARG A 402 17.11 12.33 -7.45
CA ARG A 402 17.34 13.31 -8.52
C ARG A 402 18.81 13.30 -8.89
N VAL A 403 19.09 12.94 -10.14
CA VAL A 403 20.46 12.75 -10.66
C VAL A 403 21.26 14.05 -10.62
N GLU A 404 20.59 15.20 -10.66
CA GLU A 404 21.22 16.52 -10.64
C GLU A 404 22.02 16.77 -9.35
N ASN A 405 21.56 16.20 -8.23
CA ASN A 405 22.11 16.41 -6.89
C ASN A 405 23.14 15.35 -6.46
N VAL A 406 23.51 14.45 -7.36
CA VAL A 406 24.57 13.45 -7.14
C VAL A 406 25.91 14.11 -7.44
N GLU A 407 26.90 13.92 -6.56
CA GLU A 407 28.21 14.58 -6.64
C GLU A 407 29.05 14.00 -7.79
N HIS A 408 29.30 12.68 -7.76
CA HIS A 408 30.05 11.96 -8.79
C HIS A 408 29.14 11.01 -9.57
N PRO A 409 28.45 11.47 -10.64
CA PRO A 409 27.53 10.64 -11.43
C PRO A 409 28.24 9.58 -12.29
N GLU A 410 29.49 9.84 -12.69
CA GLU A 410 30.30 8.97 -13.55
C GLU A 410 30.51 7.56 -13.00
N GLN A 411 30.64 7.43 -11.67
CA GLN A 411 30.85 6.15 -10.98
C GLN A 411 29.70 5.14 -11.18
N TYR A 412 28.50 5.62 -11.54
CA TYR A 412 27.31 4.79 -11.72
C TYR A 412 27.10 4.33 -13.17
N ILE A 413 27.86 4.89 -14.12
CA ILE A 413 27.77 4.51 -15.55
C ILE A 413 28.18 3.06 -15.82
N PRO A 414 29.22 2.49 -15.19
CA PRO A 414 29.53 1.06 -15.34
C PRO A 414 28.32 0.14 -15.09
N ALA A 415 27.48 0.49 -14.11
CA ALA A 415 26.28 -0.27 -13.78
C ALA A 415 25.15 -0.12 -14.81
N VAL A 416 25.05 1.04 -15.46
CA VAL A 416 24.16 1.22 -16.60
C VAL A 416 24.62 0.34 -17.75
N LEU A 417 25.92 0.42 -18.11
CA LEU A 417 26.51 -0.36 -19.19
C LEU A 417 26.35 -1.87 -18.95
N SER A 418 26.48 -2.35 -17.71
CA SER A 418 26.33 -3.77 -17.38
C SER A 418 24.87 -4.27 -17.46
N LYS A 419 23.89 -3.42 -17.17
CA LYS A 419 22.45 -3.75 -17.28
C LYS A 419 21.92 -3.67 -18.71
N THR A 420 22.57 -2.89 -19.56
CA THR A 420 22.15 -2.65 -20.96
C THR A 420 22.97 -3.49 -21.93
N LYS A 421 22.36 -3.96 -23.01
CA LYS A 421 23.14 -4.61 -24.06
C LYS A 421 23.92 -3.56 -24.87
N PRO A 422 25.18 -3.82 -25.26
CA PRO A 422 25.99 -2.87 -26.03
C PRO A 422 25.27 -2.38 -27.29
N GLN A 423 24.55 -3.26 -28.01
CA GLN A 423 23.85 -2.89 -29.25
C GLN A 423 22.77 -1.82 -29.04
N HIS A 424 22.15 -1.75 -27.86
CA HIS A 424 21.14 -0.75 -27.56
C HIS A 424 21.77 0.62 -27.30
N ILE A 425 22.90 0.68 -26.58
CA ILE A 425 23.65 1.92 -26.36
C ILE A 425 24.20 2.46 -27.68
N GLU A 426 24.82 1.60 -28.48
CA GLU A 426 25.38 1.98 -29.77
C GLU A 426 24.29 2.52 -30.70
N ARG A 427 23.08 1.95 -30.67
CA ARG A 427 21.94 2.44 -31.46
C ARG A 427 21.43 3.80 -30.95
N THR A 428 21.27 3.95 -29.63
CA THR A 428 20.71 5.18 -29.04
C THR A 428 21.64 6.38 -29.21
N TYR A 429 22.95 6.18 -29.03
CA TYR A 429 23.93 7.26 -29.12
C TYR A 429 24.71 7.30 -30.44
N ALA A 430 24.57 6.30 -31.31
CA ALA A 430 25.33 6.17 -32.56
C ALA A 430 26.84 6.31 -32.33
N LEU A 431 27.35 5.60 -31.32
CA LEU A 431 28.76 5.50 -30.92
C LEU A 431 29.16 4.02 -31.00
N LYS A 432 30.42 3.73 -31.34
CA LYS A 432 30.97 2.37 -31.43
C LYS A 432 32.36 2.31 -30.82
N GLY A 433 32.74 1.13 -30.33
CA GLY A 433 34.13 0.82 -30.01
C GLY A 433 34.68 1.41 -28.71
N TYR A 434 33.81 1.79 -27.76
CA TYR A 434 34.24 2.22 -26.42
C TYR A 434 34.65 1.00 -25.57
N LYS A 435 35.77 1.10 -24.84
CA LYS A 435 36.24 0.03 -23.93
C LYS A 435 35.84 0.31 -22.49
N ASN A 436 35.96 1.57 -22.08
CA ASN A 436 35.72 2.01 -20.70
C ASN A 436 34.52 2.97 -20.64
N HIS A 437 33.91 3.08 -19.45
CA HIS A 437 32.81 4.02 -19.22
C HIS A 437 33.25 5.48 -19.39
N ILE A 438 34.48 5.84 -19.01
CA ILE A 438 35.05 7.19 -19.20
C ILE A 438 35.19 7.50 -20.68
N GLU A 439 35.81 6.61 -21.46
CA GLU A 439 35.95 6.75 -22.91
C GLU A 439 34.59 6.90 -23.61
N PHE A 440 33.60 6.13 -23.18
CA PHE A 440 32.22 6.28 -23.65
C PHE A 440 31.66 7.69 -23.39
N LEU A 441 31.84 8.23 -22.18
CA LEU A 441 31.39 9.57 -21.81
C LEU A 441 32.13 10.66 -22.58
N GLU A 442 33.44 10.53 -22.78
CA GLU A 442 34.25 11.49 -23.55
C GLU A 442 33.84 11.52 -25.03
N LEU A 443 33.67 10.35 -25.65
CA LEU A 443 33.20 10.25 -27.04
C LEU A 443 31.80 10.86 -27.19
N LEU A 444 30.93 10.63 -26.22
CA LEU A 444 29.59 11.20 -26.20
C LEU A 444 29.61 12.73 -25.99
N ALA A 445 30.48 13.23 -25.12
CA ALA A 445 30.69 14.65 -24.87
C ALA A 445 31.18 15.38 -26.14
N ARG A 446 32.20 14.82 -26.81
CA ARG A 446 32.75 15.37 -28.06
C ARG A 446 31.72 15.35 -29.18
N LYS A 447 30.99 14.25 -29.33
CA LYS A 447 29.91 14.15 -30.32
C LYS A 447 28.77 15.13 -30.04
N GLY A 448 28.42 15.33 -28.77
CA GLY A 448 27.35 16.23 -28.33
C GLY A 448 27.75 17.70 -28.25
N GLY A 449 29.02 18.05 -28.51
CA GLY A 449 29.54 19.41 -28.34
C GLY A 449 29.51 19.92 -26.89
N ARG A 450 29.42 19.02 -25.91
CA ARG A 450 29.41 19.35 -24.48
C ARG A 450 30.83 19.33 -23.94
N LEU A 451 31.52 20.44 -24.16
CA LEU A 451 32.90 20.65 -23.71
C LEU A 451 32.93 21.81 -22.72
N LEU A 452 33.76 21.69 -21.70
CA LEU A 452 34.11 22.77 -20.78
C LEU A 452 35.07 23.75 -21.47
N HIS A 453 35.33 24.87 -20.79
CA HIS A 453 36.33 25.82 -21.23
C HIS A 453 37.69 25.12 -21.39
N GLY A 454 38.40 25.38 -22.50
CA GLY A 454 39.64 24.68 -22.83
C GLY A 454 39.48 23.41 -23.67
N GLY A 455 38.25 23.01 -24.01
CA GLY A 455 37.98 21.87 -24.89
C GLY A 455 38.00 20.50 -24.18
N GLU A 456 37.99 20.51 -22.84
CA GLU A 456 37.85 19.30 -22.03
C GLU A 456 36.41 18.77 -22.09
N PRO A 457 36.19 17.44 -22.22
CA PRO A 457 34.86 16.87 -22.22
C PRO A 457 34.17 16.97 -20.85
N ASP A 458 32.90 17.41 -20.84
CA ASP A 458 32.08 17.46 -19.62
C ASP A 458 31.56 16.06 -19.26
N VAL A 459 32.39 15.27 -18.55
CA VAL A 459 32.07 13.89 -18.15
C VAL A 459 30.88 13.85 -17.19
N ASP A 460 30.84 14.74 -16.20
CA ASP A 460 29.77 14.80 -15.20
C ASP A 460 28.41 15.15 -15.80
N GLY A 461 28.34 16.20 -16.61
CA GLY A 461 27.10 16.63 -17.25
C GLY A 461 26.56 15.58 -18.22
N VAL A 462 27.45 14.90 -18.95
CA VAL A 462 27.08 13.80 -19.85
C VAL A 462 26.65 12.55 -19.05
N ALA A 463 27.31 12.24 -17.93
CA ALA A 463 26.90 11.14 -17.06
C ALA A 463 25.49 11.38 -16.50
N LYS A 464 25.18 12.60 -16.03
CA LYS A 464 23.82 12.96 -15.57
C LYS A 464 22.78 12.82 -16.70
N MET A 465 23.14 13.19 -17.93
CA MET A 465 22.29 13.01 -19.11
C MET A 465 22.01 11.51 -19.37
N VAL A 466 23.05 10.67 -19.38
CA VAL A 466 22.93 9.23 -19.63
C VAL A 466 22.08 8.54 -18.54
N LEU A 467 22.30 8.89 -17.27
CA LEU A 467 21.51 8.38 -16.14
C LEU A 467 20.02 8.77 -16.27
N ASN A 468 19.74 10.02 -16.66
CA ASN A 468 18.36 10.46 -16.91
C ASN A 468 17.73 9.73 -18.12
N ASP A 469 18.48 9.51 -19.20
CA ASP A 469 18.04 8.75 -20.38
C ASP A 469 17.73 7.29 -20.02
N PHE A 470 18.54 6.66 -19.16
CA PHE A 470 18.30 5.32 -18.63
C PHE A 470 17.01 5.25 -17.80
N LEU A 471 16.82 6.19 -16.86
CA LEU A 471 15.65 6.21 -15.99
C LEU A 471 14.35 6.46 -16.75
N ARG A 472 14.37 7.38 -17.73
CA ARG A 472 13.24 7.72 -18.60
C ARG A 472 12.88 6.64 -19.63
N GLY A 473 13.74 5.62 -19.79
CA GLY A 473 13.49 4.50 -20.71
C GLY A 473 13.90 4.77 -22.15
N LYS A 474 14.71 5.80 -22.42
CA LYS A 474 15.29 6.04 -23.75
C LYS A 474 16.34 4.97 -24.12
N ILE A 475 17.02 4.43 -23.10
CA ILE A 475 17.89 3.26 -23.25
C ILE A 475 17.09 2.01 -22.85
N PRO A 476 16.78 1.10 -23.79
CA PRO A 476 16.05 -0.12 -23.47
C PRO A 476 16.86 -1.06 -22.56
N TRP A 477 16.26 -1.50 -21.46
CA TRP A 477 16.82 -2.50 -20.55
C TRP A 477 15.71 -3.19 -19.76
N PHE A 478 15.98 -4.41 -19.30
CA PHE A 478 15.11 -5.15 -18.39
C PHE A 478 15.89 -6.23 -17.64
N THR A 479 15.41 -6.59 -16.47
CA THR A 479 15.91 -7.73 -15.69
C THR A 479 15.23 -9.01 -16.15
N PRO A 480 15.97 -10.10 -16.40
CA PRO A 480 15.36 -11.36 -16.79
C PRO A 480 14.47 -11.91 -15.66
N PRO A 481 13.27 -12.44 -15.96
CA PRO A 481 12.44 -13.09 -14.97
C PRO A 481 13.11 -14.37 -14.46
N PRO A 482 12.83 -14.81 -13.22
CA PRO A 482 13.34 -16.08 -12.72
C PRO A 482 12.87 -17.22 -13.62
N LYS A 483 13.80 -18.10 -14.01
CA LYS A 483 13.45 -19.33 -14.73
C LYS A 483 12.58 -20.18 -13.81
N LEU A 484 11.39 -20.52 -14.28
CA LEU A 484 10.53 -21.47 -13.57
C LEU A 484 11.10 -22.86 -13.87
N GLU A 485 11.80 -23.46 -12.90
CA GLU A 485 12.20 -24.87 -12.99
C GLU A 485 10.96 -25.74 -12.78
N GLY A 486 10.52 -26.35 -13.89
CA GLY A 486 9.47 -27.34 -14.01
C GLY A 486 9.51 -27.84 -15.46
N PRO A 487 8.99 -29.05 -15.77
CA PRO A 487 8.77 -29.42 -17.16
C PRO A 487 7.96 -28.30 -17.83
N GLU A 488 8.13 -28.10 -19.14
CA GLU A 488 7.24 -27.26 -19.93
C GLU A 488 5.82 -27.85 -19.85
N GLU A 489 5.13 -27.64 -18.73
CA GLU A 489 3.71 -27.83 -18.61
C GLU A 489 3.10 -26.79 -19.53
N THR A 490 2.70 -27.28 -20.71
CA THR A 490 1.62 -26.72 -21.51
C THR A 490 0.61 -26.09 -20.58
N GLY A 491 0.52 -24.75 -20.62
CA GLY A 491 -0.54 -23.91 -20.04
C GLY A 491 -1.12 -24.35 -18.70
N VAL A 492 -0.97 -23.52 -17.67
CA VAL A 492 -1.92 -23.53 -16.54
C VAL A 492 -3.34 -23.56 -17.11
N GLU A 493 -4.08 -24.66 -16.89
CA GLU A 493 -5.44 -24.83 -17.42
C GLU A 493 -6.29 -23.60 -17.03
N GLY A 494 -6.79 -22.89 -18.05
CA GLY A 494 -7.57 -21.66 -17.88
C GLY A 494 -6.84 -20.33 -18.11
N ARG A 495 -5.59 -20.32 -18.60
CA ARG A 495 -4.85 -19.09 -18.99
C ARG A 495 -4.32 -19.10 -20.43
N GLU A 496 -5.19 -19.42 -21.40
CA GLU A 496 -4.91 -19.25 -22.84
C GLU A 496 -5.31 -17.86 -23.39
N GLY A 497 -5.61 -16.89 -22.51
CA GLY A 497 -5.97 -15.53 -22.91
C GLY A 497 -4.76 -14.64 -23.25
N ARG A 498 -4.98 -13.64 -24.12
CA ARG A 498 -3.99 -12.58 -24.38
C ARG A 498 -3.68 -11.81 -23.09
N LEU A 499 -2.47 -11.25 -23.00
CA LEU A 499 -2.03 -10.41 -21.88
C LEU A 499 -3.14 -9.37 -21.56
N GLY A 500 -3.64 -9.36 -20.32
CA GLY A 500 -4.67 -8.41 -19.86
C GLY A 500 -6.09 -8.96 -19.68
N GLU A 501 -6.37 -10.19 -20.13
CA GLU A 501 -7.70 -10.81 -19.96
C GLU A 501 -7.78 -11.64 -18.66
N MET A 502 -8.84 -11.40 -17.88
CA MET A 502 -9.21 -12.23 -16.73
C MET A 502 -10.04 -13.43 -17.23
N PRO A 503 -9.90 -14.64 -16.65
CA PRO A 503 -10.78 -15.74 -16.98
C PRO A 503 -12.24 -15.39 -16.64
N ARG A 504 -13.15 -15.69 -17.57
CA ARG A 504 -14.59 -15.60 -17.33
C ARG A 504 -14.98 -16.59 -16.21
N LYS A 505 -16.02 -16.21 -15.46
CA LYS A 505 -16.64 -16.95 -14.35
C LYS A 505 -16.68 -18.45 -14.69
N ARG A 506 -16.02 -19.31 -13.89
CA ARG A 506 -16.18 -20.77 -14.04
C ARG A 506 -17.68 -21.09 -13.96
N LYS A 507 -18.22 -21.72 -15.01
CA LYS A 507 -19.53 -22.35 -14.94
C LYS A 507 -19.41 -23.46 -13.89
N ARG A 508 -20.30 -23.48 -12.92
CA ARG A 508 -20.38 -24.55 -11.94
C ARG A 508 -20.82 -25.78 -12.71
N ASP A 509 -19.91 -26.74 -12.93
CA ASP A 509 -20.28 -28.01 -13.54
C ASP A 509 -21.14 -28.79 -12.55
N GLU A 510 -22.37 -29.07 -12.97
CA GLU A 510 -23.29 -30.01 -12.35
C GLU A 510 -22.82 -31.43 -12.66
N ALA A 511 -21.91 -31.96 -11.84
CA ALA A 511 -21.63 -33.39 -11.78
C ALA A 511 -21.04 -33.72 -10.40
N GLY A 512 -21.88 -34.16 -9.48
CA GLY A 512 -21.49 -34.50 -8.11
C GLY A 512 -22.68 -34.54 -7.16
N GLU A 513 -23.74 -35.22 -7.56
CA GLU A 513 -24.74 -35.74 -6.62
C GLU A 513 -24.06 -36.82 -5.77
N LEU A 514 -24.50 -36.94 -4.50
CA LEU A 514 -24.00 -37.82 -3.43
C LEU A 514 -22.99 -37.16 -2.45
N VAL A 515 -23.51 -36.45 -1.44
CA VAL A 515 -23.33 -36.80 -0.02
C VAL A 515 -24.28 -36.00 0.89
N ALA A 516 -25.27 -36.74 1.43
CA ALA A 516 -25.98 -36.60 2.70
C ALA A 516 -26.27 -35.19 3.28
N ASP A 517 -27.54 -34.78 3.12
CA ASP A 517 -28.26 -33.96 4.08
C ASP A 517 -28.15 -34.56 5.50
N THR A 518 -27.66 -33.77 6.45
CA THR A 518 -27.99 -33.96 7.87
C THR A 518 -28.59 -32.66 8.38
N SER A 519 -29.92 -32.64 8.35
CA SER A 519 -30.79 -31.70 9.02
C SER A 519 -30.48 -31.67 10.52
N VAL A 520 -30.21 -30.48 11.04
CA VAL A 520 -30.24 -30.22 12.48
C VAL A 520 -31.71 -30.17 12.88
N GLY A 521 -32.16 -31.26 13.50
CA GLY A 521 -33.53 -31.47 13.94
C GLY A 521 -33.98 -30.49 15.02
N GLU A 522 -35.28 -30.24 14.97
CA GLU A 522 -36.10 -29.51 15.93
C GLU A 522 -35.90 -30.00 17.37
N ILE A 523 -35.81 -29.04 18.29
CA ILE A 523 -36.02 -29.27 19.72
C ILE A 523 -37.52 -29.18 19.96
N ALA A 524 -38.15 -30.32 20.23
CA ALA A 524 -39.50 -30.39 20.77
C ALA A 524 -39.50 -29.99 22.26
N SER A 525 -40.38 -29.06 22.63
CA SER A 525 -40.88 -28.91 23.99
C SER A 525 -42.41 -28.83 23.93
N VAL A 526 -43.06 -29.72 24.66
CA VAL A 526 -44.52 -29.93 24.73
C VAL A 526 -45.15 -29.00 25.79
N ALA A 527 -46.43 -28.66 25.54
CA ALA A 527 -47.46 -28.01 26.39
C ALA A 527 -47.42 -26.47 26.42
N GLU A 528 -48.50 -25.71 26.25
CA GLU A 528 -49.96 -25.97 26.23
C GLU A 528 -50.67 -24.78 25.54
N ALA A 529 -51.98 -24.93 25.31
CA ALA A 529 -52.90 -24.14 24.48
C ALA A 529 -52.95 -22.60 24.67
N ASP A 530 -53.22 -21.85 23.57
CA ASP A 530 -54.43 -21.02 23.44
C ASP A 530 -54.71 -20.61 21.98
N LYS A 531 -56.00 -20.44 21.65
CA LYS A 531 -56.54 -20.08 20.33
C LYS A 531 -56.39 -18.58 20.07
N GLY A 532 -56.16 -18.20 18.81
CA GLY A 532 -56.29 -16.82 18.34
C GLY A 532 -56.08 -16.70 16.84
N ASP A 533 -57.19 -16.71 16.13
CA ASP A 533 -57.37 -16.33 14.73
C ASP A 533 -56.83 -14.90 14.48
N ASP A 534 -56.10 -14.69 13.38
CA ASP A 534 -56.35 -13.55 12.50
C ASP A 534 -55.55 -13.68 11.19
N SER A 535 -56.33 -13.72 10.12
CA SER A 535 -55.94 -13.63 8.72
C SER A 535 -55.41 -12.24 8.38
N PHE A 536 -54.29 -12.15 7.65
CA PHE A 536 -53.91 -10.93 6.94
C PHE A 536 -53.23 -11.28 5.61
N GLU A 537 -54.01 -11.09 4.54
CA GLU A 537 -53.62 -11.21 3.13
C GLU A 537 -52.89 -9.95 2.63
N GLY A 538 -51.96 -10.15 1.69
CA GLY A 538 -51.79 -9.23 0.56
C GLY A 538 -50.64 -8.21 0.61
N PHE A 539 -49.54 -8.55 -0.06
CA PHE A 539 -49.00 -7.66 -1.09
C PHE A 539 -48.28 -8.49 -2.16
N ASP A 540 -48.90 -8.53 -3.33
CA ASP A 540 -48.39 -9.09 -4.58
C ASP A 540 -47.78 -7.99 -5.46
N SER A 541 -46.76 -8.40 -6.22
CA SER A 541 -46.15 -7.87 -7.45
C SER A 541 -45.73 -6.37 -7.52
N ASP A 542 -44.64 -5.96 -8.19
CA ASP A 542 -44.16 -6.37 -9.51
C ASP A 542 -42.63 -6.48 -9.60
N GLU A 543 -42.18 -7.63 -10.11
CA GLU A 543 -40.90 -7.80 -10.81
C GLU A 543 -41.09 -7.35 -12.26
N GLU A 544 -40.23 -6.45 -12.76
CA GLU A 544 -39.94 -6.36 -14.19
C GLU A 544 -38.59 -7.01 -14.45
N GLU A 545 -38.66 -8.25 -14.96
CA GLU A 545 -37.59 -8.94 -15.67
C GLU A 545 -37.29 -8.20 -16.97
N GLY A 546 -36.08 -7.63 -17.06
CA GLY A 546 -35.53 -7.05 -18.28
C GLY A 546 -34.11 -7.56 -18.50
N GLY A 547 -33.96 -8.87 -18.67
CA GLY A 547 -32.69 -9.51 -19.02
C GLY A 547 -32.28 -9.15 -20.45
N VAL A 548 -31.40 -8.17 -20.61
CA VAL A 548 -30.71 -7.94 -21.89
C VAL A 548 -29.50 -8.86 -21.95
N ALA A 549 -29.52 -9.81 -22.89
CA ALA A 549 -28.38 -10.63 -23.25
C ALA A 549 -27.21 -9.73 -23.67
N ILE A 550 -26.08 -9.83 -22.97
CA ILE A 550 -24.82 -9.15 -23.33
C ILE A 550 -24.00 -10.13 -24.16
N ASP A 551 -24.45 -10.34 -25.39
CA ASP A 551 -23.59 -10.79 -26.48
C ASP A 551 -23.63 -9.65 -27.51
N ASP A 552 -22.45 -9.21 -27.95
CA ASP A 552 -22.20 -8.09 -28.89
C ASP A 552 -22.15 -6.66 -28.32
N ILE A 553 -21.13 -6.36 -27.51
CA ILE A 553 -20.60 -4.99 -27.42
C ILE A 553 -19.07 -5.03 -27.50
N ALA A 554 -18.57 -4.97 -28.73
CA ALA A 554 -17.15 -4.90 -29.04
C ALA A 554 -16.79 -3.51 -29.56
N ASP A 555 -17.14 -2.43 -28.85
CA ASP A 555 -16.64 -1.09 -29.17
C ASP A 555 -16.50 -0.22 -27.90
N ALA A 556 -15.41 0.54 -27.81
CA ALA A 556 -15.08 1.34 -26.63
C ALA A 556 -15.95 2.60 -26.47
N GLU A 557 -16.65 3.02 -27.53
CA GLU A 557 -17.49 4.22 -27.52
C GLU A 557 -18.87 4.00 -26.89
N THR A 558 -19.40 2.79 -26.96
CA THR A 558 -20.69 2.42 -26.33
C THR A 558 -20.58 2.32 -24.80
N ILE A 559 -19.37 2.14 -24.26
CA ILE A 559 -19.10 2.16 -22.81
C ILE A 559 -19.16 3.58 -22.24
N ASP A 560 -18.88 4.64 -23.00
CA ASP A 560 -18.94 6.00 -22.46
C ASP A 560 -20.42 6.50 -22.39
N LYS A 561 -21.27 6.10 -23.35
CA LYS A 561 -22.71 6.46 -23.37
C LYS A 561 -23.58 5.67 -22.38
N ALA A 562 -23.30 4.39 -22.15
CA ALA A 562 -24.10 3.56 -21.23
C ALA A 562 -23.91 3.92 -19.73
N PHE A 563 -22.91 4.74 -19.40
CA PHE A 563 -22.49 4.97 -18.00
C PHE A 563 -22.58 6.44 -17.54
N GLY A 564 -23.22 7.33 -18.32
CA GLY A 564 -23.56 8.69 -17.87
C GLY A 564 -22.35 9.55 -17.53
N ILE A 565 -21.25 9.40 -18.28
CA ILE A 565 -20.14 10.35 -18.27
C ILE A 565 -20.54 11.47 -19.22
N GLU A 566 -21.23 12.49 -18.72
CA GLU A 566 -21.46 13.72 -19.48
C GLU A 566 -20.11 14.39 -19.73
N SER A 567 -19.69 14.43 -21.00
CA SER A 567 -18.67 15.34 -21.49
C SER A 567 -19.35 16.68 -21.75
N ASP A 568 -19.15 17.65 -20.86
CA ASP A 568 -19.45 19.05 -21.15
C ASP A 568 -18.46 19.53 -22.22
N GLU A 569 -18.87 19.42 -23.49
CA GLU A 569 -18.30 20.16 -24.60
C GLU A 569 -19.37 21.15 -25.09
N GLU A 570 -19.34 22.37 -24.54
CA GLU A 570 -19.82 23.54 -25.25
C GLU A 570 -18.65 24.52 -25.37
N SER A 571 -18.09 24.56 -26.57
CA SER A 571 -17.24 25.61 -27.07
C SER A 571 -18.11 26.79 -27.51
N GLU A 572 -18.07 27.89 -26.79
CA GLU A 572 -18.35 29.20 -27.38
C GLU A 572 -17.09 30.07 -27.33
N ALA A 573 -16.66 30.46 -28.52
CA ALA A 573 -15.69 31.51 -28.73
C ALA A 573 -16.34 32.86 -28.41
N GLY A 574 -15.70 33.64 -27.55
CA GLY A 574 -16.10 35.02 -27.24
C GLY A 574 -14.91 35.79 -26.67
N ASP A 575 -14.69 36.97 -27.26
CA ASP A 575 -13.55 37.88 -27.10
C ASP A 575 -13.03 38.09 -25.67
N ALA A 576 -11.71 38.18 -25.57
CA ALA A 576 -10.99 38.61 -24.38
C ALA A 576 -10.92 40.14 -24.32
N ASP A 577 -11.71 40.74 -23.44
CA ASP A 577 -11.41 42.03 -22.82
C ASP A 577 -10.97 41.77 -21.37
N GLU A 578 -9.77 42.23 -21.01
CA GLU A 578 -9.26 42.23 -19.64
C GLU A 578 -10.13 43.13 -18.73
N PRO A 579 -10.22 42.79 -17.43
CA PRO A 579 -9.73 43.78 -16.49
C PRO A 579 -8.89 43.22 -15.34
N ALA A 580 -7.93 44.05 -14.95
CA ALA A 580 -7.02 43.90 -13.84
C ALA A 580 -7.70 43.99 -12.46
N GLY A 581 -7.14 43.26 -11.49
CA GLY A 581 -7.15 43.63 -10.07
C GLY A 581 -7.76 42.59 -9.14
N GLU A 582 -6.92 41.82 -8.43
CA GLU A 582 -7.15 41.31 -7.06
C GLU A 582 -5.90 40.52 -6.58
N GLU A 583 -4.77 41.22 -6.37
CA GLU A 583 -3.53 40.63 -5.78
C GLU A 583 -3.31 40.96 -4.29
N ASN A 584 -4.19 41.73 -3.63
CA ASN A 584 -3.88 42.27 -2.30
C ASN A 584 -4.27 41.40 -1.08
N ASP A 585 -5.03 40.31 -1.26
CA ASP A 585 -5.50 39.51 -0.11
C ASP A 585 -4.56 38.37 0.31
N ALA A 586 -3.65 37.94 -0.57
CA ALA A 586 -2.71 36.86 -0.28
C ALA A 586 -1.52 37.30 0.59
N GLU A 587 -1.12 38.57 0.52
CA GLU A 587 0.00 39.11 1.29
C GLU A 587 -0.37 39.35 2.77
N ALA A 588 -1.59 39.80 3.05
CA ALA A 588 -2.07 40.04 4.41
C ALA A 588 -2.16 38.76 5.26
N VAL A 589 -2.55 37.64 4.64
CA VAL A 589 -2.62 36.32 5.31
C VAL A 589 -1.23 35.78 5.62
N ASN A 590 -0.26 36.01 4.73
CA ASN A 590 1.12 35.57 4.93
C ASN A 590 1.85 36.36 6.03
N GLU A 591 1.55 37.65 6.18
CA GLU A 591 2.14 38.47 7.25
C GLU A 591 1.58 38.11 8.64
N GLN A 592 0.29 37.76 8.72
CA GLN A 592 -0.32 37.26 9.96
C GLN A 592 0.25 35.90 10.38
N LEU A 593 0.51 35.00 9.43
CA LEU A 593 1.13 33.70 9.73
C LEU A 593 2.56 33.85 10.24
N ARG A 594 3.34 34.79 9.68
CA ARG A 594 4.71 35.09 10.14
C ARG A 594 4.75 35.70 11.54
N LYS A 595 3.77 36.55 11.90
CA LYS A 595 3.65 37.11 13.26
C LYS A 595 3.18 36.08 14.30
N GLN A 596 2.45 35.05 13.90
CA GLN A 596 2.09 33.94 14.79
C GLN A 596 3.27 33.00 15.04
N LEU A 597 4.04 32.67 14.00
CA LEU A 597 5.22 31.79 14.10
C LEU A 597 6.37 32.42 14.92
N SER A 598 6.47 33.75 15.01
CA SER A 598 7.50 34.41 15.82
C SER A 598 7.17 34.51 17.31
N LYS A 599 5.90 34.30 17.71
CA LYS A 599 5.49 34.30 19.13
C LYS A 599 5.73 32.96 19.84
N ASP A 600 5.79 31.86 19.09
CA ASP A 600 5.97 30.51 19.63
C ASP A 600 7.44 30.06 19.78
N SER A 601 8.41 30.91 19.44
CA SER A 601 9.84 30.56 19.47
C SER A 601 10.58 30.91 20.76
N ASN A 602 9.89 31.37 21.82
CA ASN A 602 10.54 31.66 23.10
C ASN A 602 10.58 30.40 24.01
N PRO A 603 11.77 29.84 24.33
CA PRO A 603 11.86 28.69 25.22
C PRO A 603 11.50 29.08 26.67
N PRO A 604 10.92 28.15 27.47
CA PRO A 604 10.54 28.46 28.84
C PRO A 604 11.79 28.72 29.70
N ARG A 605 11.83 29.89 30.34
CA ARG A 605 12.85 30.26 31.34
C ARG A 605 12.90 29.20 32.46
N ARG A 606 14.03 28.51 32.56
CA ARG A 606 14.40 27.60 33.66
C ARG A 606 14.37 28.39 34.99
N LYS A 607 13.43 28.07 35.88
CA LYS A 607 13.43 28.58 37.27
C LYS A 607 14.62 27.98 38.02
N GLN A 608 15.52 28.83 38.52
CA GLN A 608 16.57 28.41 39.45
C GLN A 608 15.96 28.05 40.82
N PRO A 609 16.49 27.03 41.54
CA PRO A 609 16.04 26.71 42.88
C PRO A 609 16.52 27.77 43.89
N SER A 610 15.62 28.22 44.76
CA SER A 610 15.91 29.19 45.82
C SER A 610 16.86 28.60 46.88
N ARG A 611 17.93 29.34 47.19
CA ARG A 611 18.83 29.07 48.31
C ARG A 611 18.04 29.09 49.63
N LYS A 612 17.98 27.97 50.33
CA LYS A 612 17.57 27.91 51.75
C LYS A 612 18.59 28.70 52.59
N LYS A 613 18.12 29.73 53.28
CA LYS A 613 18.85 30.38 54.38
C LYS A 613 18.93 29.38 55.55
N ALA A 614 20.15 29.10 55.99
CA ALA A 614 20.38 28.51 57.31
C ALA A 614 20.01 29.56 58.37
N GLN A 615 19.10 29.21 59.27
CA GLN A 615 18.92 29.91 60.54
C GLN A 615 19.61 29.07 61.61
N LYS A 616 20.62 29.68 62.23
CA LYS A 616 21.11 29.32 63.56
C LYS A 616 19.99 29.62 64.57
N THR A 617 19.56 28.59 65.29
CA THR A 617 19.43 28.48 66.76
C THR A 617 18.76 27.17 67.06
#